data_AF-A0A2E9DVY7-F1
#
_entry.id   AF-A0A2E9DVY7-F1
#
_cell.length_a   1.000
_cell.length_b   1.000
_cell.length_c   1.000
_cell.angle_alpha   90.00
_cell.angle_beta   90.00
_cell.angle_gamma   90.00
#
_symmetry.space_group_name_H-M   'P 1'
#
loop_
_entity.id
_entity.type
_entity.pdbx_description
1 polymer ?
#
loop_
_entity_poly.entity_id
_entity_poly.type
_entity_poly.pdbx_seq_one_letter_code
_entity_poly.pdbx_strand_id
1 'polypeptide(L)'
;MIKVKLIFFVSVLTLVGCKKDIFDPNNNLGGCTDIDAINFNNEADFEDNSCLYAYIQEYEISYYPDENPNSSIPFVDSWDIPGTGADADLLLKIKHQDSSSYLFVSPIMENQSANSPAYWPAQENYKLVNKTYHWELYDNDATNSNEFIDSGSFNPISIAINNKITVHGNHLPSNSTQLVIHYALGD
;
A
#
# COMPACT_ATOMS: atom_id res chain seq x y z
N MET A 1 -15.34 -73.98 15.03
CA MET A 1 -16.61 -73.24 14.95
C MET A 1 -16.32 -71.76 15.01
N ILE A 2 -16.36 -71.04 13.88
CA ILE A 2 -16.22 -69.57 13.82
C ILE A 2 -17.50 -69.04 13.18
N LYS A 3 -18.31 -68.31 13.94
CA LYS A 3 -19.52 -67.63 13.44
C LYS A 3 -19.10 -66.22 13.00
N VAL A 4 -19.07 -65.96 11.70
CA VAL A 4 -18.89 -64.62 11.14
C VAL A 4 -20.24 -63.91 11.19
N LYS A 5 -20.37 -62.85 12.00
CA LYS A 5 -21.54 -61.96 12.00
C LYS A 5 -21.33 -60.90 10.93
N LEU A 6 -22.14 -60.95 9.88
CA LEU A 6 -22.19 -59.91 8.85
C LEU A 6 -23.02 -58.75 9.41
N ILE A 7 -22.37 -57.63 9.74
CA ILE A 7 -23.02 -56.40 10.19
C ILE A 7 -23.16 -55.48 8.98
N PHE A 8 -24.39 -55.27 8.51
CA PHE A 8 -24.71 -54.30 7.47
C PHE A 8 -24.67 -52.89 8.09
N PHE A 9 -23.62 -52.12 7.80
CA PHE A 9 -23.59 -50.69 8.07
C PHE A 9 -24.39 -49.97 6.98
N VAL A 10 -25.65 -49.62 7.28
CA VAL A 10 -26.44 -48.73 6.44
C VAL A 10 -25.93 -47.31 6.69
N SER A 11 -25.06 -46.83 5.81
CA SER A 11 -24.63 -45.44 5.78
C SER A 11 -25.82 -44.58 5.39
N VAL A 12 -26.38 -43.85 6.35
CA VAL A 12 -27.42 -42.84 6.10
C VAL A 12 -26.73 -41.66 5.42
N LEU A 13 -26.85 -41.58 4.08
CA LEU A 13 -26.50 -40.37 3.34
C LEU A 13 -27.49 -39.28 3.76
N THR A 14 -27.06 -38.38 4.65
CA THR A 14 -27.80 -37.13 4.86
C THR A 14 -27.64 -36.29 3.60
N LEU A 15 -28.68 -36.29 2.77
CA LEU A 15 -28.84 -35.32 1.69
C LEU A 15 -28.95 -33.94 2.35
N VAL A 16 -27.84 -33.23 2.47
CA VAL A 16 -27.86 -31.79 2.69
C VAL A 16 -28.45 -31.21 1.41
N GLY A 17 -29.77 -31.03 1.39
CA GLY A 17 -30.42 -30.33 0.30
C GLY A 17 -29.86 -28.92 0.25
N CYS A 18 -29.27 -28.52 -0.88
CA CYS A 18 -28.99 -27.12 -1.14
C CYS A 18 -30.33 -26.37 -1.09
N LYS A 19 -30.54 -25.55 -0.06
CA LYS A 19 -31.54 -24.49 -0.15
C LYS A 19 -31.09 -23.60 -1.30
N LYS A 20 -31.89 -23.56 -2.36
CA LYS A 20 -31.75 -22.54 -3.39
C LYS A 20 -32.26 -21.25 -2.76
N ASP A 21 -31.36 -20.36 -2.37
CA ASP A 21 -31.76 -19.01 -2.01
C ASP A 21 -32.37 -18.37 -3.26
N ILE A 22 -33.61 -17.92 -3.13
CA ILE A 22 -34.31 -17.23 -4.19
C ILE A 22 -33.77 -15.81 -4.18
N PHE A 23 -32.96 -15.46 -5.17
CA PHE A 23 -32.53 -14.09 -5.40
C PHE A 23 -33.77 -13.20 -5.57
N ASP A 24 -33.99 -12.30 -4.61
CA ASP A 24 -35.06 -11.30 -4.66
C ASP A 24 -34.40 -9.91 -4.72
N PRO A 25 -34.41 -9.23 -5.88
CA PRO A 25 -33.79 -7.93 -6.03
C PRO A 25 -34.41 -6.84 -5.14
N ASN A 26 -35.56 -7.08 -4.50
CA ASN A 26 -36.15 -6.14 -3.53
C ASN A 26 -35.72 -6.41 -2.08
N ASN A 27 -35.09 -7.56 -1.82
CA ASN A 27 -34.74 -8.00 -0.47
C ASN A 27 -33.24 -8.33 -0.32
N ASN A 28 -32.51 -8.41 -1.43
CA ASN A 28 -31.07 -8.57 -1.45
C ASN A 28 -30.38 -7.21 -1.66
N LEU A 29 -29.31 -6.95 -0.90
CA LEU A 29 -28.50 -5.74 -1.04
C LEU A 29 -27.46 -5.93 -2.16
N GLY A 30 -27.55 -5.14 -3.21
CA GLY A 30 -26.50 -5.06 -4.24
C GLY A 30 -25.37 -4.13 -3.81
N GLY A 31 -24.14 -4.46 -4.23
CA GLY A 31 -22.99 -3.59 -4.06
C GLY A 31 -21.72 -4.23 -4.58
N CYS A 32 -20.61 -3.49 -4.53
CA CYS A 32 -19.32 -4.04 -4.87
C CYS A 32 -18.86 -5.08 -3.83
N THR A 33 -18.54 -6.27 -4.29
CA THR A 33 -18.05 -7.40 -3.47
C THR A 33 -16.55 -7.64 -3.60
N ASP A 34 -15.87 -6.92 -4.50
CA ASP A 34 -14.42 -6.97 -4.64
C ASP A 34 -13.73 -6.19 -3.51
N ILE A 35 -12.92 -6.89 -2.72
CA ILE A 35 -12.20 -6.33 -1.58
C ILE A 35 -11.10 -5.32 -1.99
N ASP A 36 -10.67 -5.35 -3.25
CA ASP A 36 -9.68 -4.41 -3.79
C ASP A 36 -10.31 -3.09 -4.27
N ALA A 37 -11.64 -2.96 -4.25
CA ALA A 37 -12.34 -1.75 -4.62
C ALA A 37 -12.46 -0.76 -3.44
N ILE A 38 -12.43 0.54 -3.75
CA ILE A 38 -12.57 1.63 -2.75
C ILE A 38 -13.97 1.65 -2.12
N ASN A 39 -14.97 1.17 -2.85
CA ASN A 39 -16.37 1.09 -2.41
C ASN A 39 -16.82 -0.34 -2.10
N PHE A 40 -15.89 -1.22 -1.71
CA PHE A 40 -16.20 -2.56 -1.20
C PHE A 40 -17.29 -2.49 -0.12
N ASN A 41 -18.34 -3.27 -0.29
CA ASN A 41 -19.43 -3.40 0.66
C ASN A 41 -19.52 -4.85 1.16
N ASN A 42 -19.09 -5.08 2.39
CA ASN A 42 -19.17 -6.41 3.02
C ASN A 42 -20.60 -6.84 3.41
N GLU A 43 -21.58 -5.94 3.31
CA GLU A 43 -23.00 -6.24 3.52
C GLU A 43 -23.71 -6.61 2.21
N ALA A 44 -23.06 -6.47 1.05
CA ALA A 44 -23.65 -6.83 -0.24
C ALA A 44 -23.88 -8.34 -0.37
N ASP A 45 -25.09 -8.72 -0.75
CA ASP A 45 -25.49 -10.09 -1.03
C ASP A 45 -25.04 -10.55 -2.43
N PHE A 46 -24.82 -9.60 -3.36
CA PHE A 46 -24.43 -9.86 -4.73
C PHE A 46 -23.67 -8.69 -5.36
N GLU A 47 -22.81 -9.02 -6.32
CA GLU A 47 -22.08 -8.07 -7.14
C GLU A 47 -23.03 -7.32 -8.09
N ASP A 48 -23.07 -5.99 -8.00
CA ASP A 48 -23.88 -5.13 -8.86
C ASP A 48 -23.08 -4.45 -9.99
N ASN A 49 -21.78 -4.76 -10.11
CA ASN A 49 -20.81 -4.14 -11.03
C ASN A 49 -20.61 -2.63 -10.77
N SER A 50 -20.79 -2.17 -9.52
CA SER A 50 -20.50 -0.79 -9.12
C SER A 50 -19.07 -0.56 -8.62
N CYS A 51 -18.21 -1.58 -8.62
CA CYS A 51 -16.85 -1.48 -8.09
C CYS A 51 -16.02 -0.36 -8.72
N LEU A 52 -15.38 0.44 -7.87
CA LEU A 52 -14.47 1.53 -8.25
C LEU A 52 -13.06 1.22 -7.75
N TYR A 53 -12.13 1.12 -8.69
CA TYR A 53 -10.74 0.80 -8.40
C TYR A 53 -9.86 2.05 -8.44
N ALA A 54 -8.91 2.12 -7.51
CA ALA A 54 -7.95 3.21 -7.44
C ALA A 54 -6.70 2.90 -8.29
N TYR A 55 -6.41 3.77 -9.24
CA TYR A 55 -5.25 3.69 -10.12
C TYR A 55 -4.26 4.82 -9.83
N ILE A 56 -3.01 4.49 -9.51
CA ILE A 56 -1.99 5.48 -9.16
C ILE A 56 -1.75 6.44 -10.33
N GLN A 57 -1.69 7.74 -10.04
CA GLN A 57 -1.36 8.79 -11.00
C GLN A 57 0.00 9.41 -10.68
N GLU A 58 0.30 9.62 -9.39
CA GLU A 58 1.50 10.33 -8.95
C GLU A 58 1.86 9.92 -7.51
N TYR A 59 3.16 9.89 -7.23
CA TYR A 59 3.74 9.77 -5.90
C TYR A 59 4.30 11.12 -5.49
N GLU A 60 4.05 11.51 -4.25
CA GLU A 60 4.51 12.77 -3.66
C GLU A 60 5.20 12.49 -2.33
N ILE A 61 6.43 12.99 -2.15
CA ILE A 61 6.99 13.22 -0.82
C ILE A 61 6.74 14.68 -0.51
N SER A 62 5.78 14.97 0.37
CA SER A 62 5.37 16.35 0.68
C SER A 62 6.43 17.07 1.52
N TYR A 63 7.05 16.34 2.43
CA TYR A 63 8.18 16.76 3.23
C TYR A 63 8.90 15.55 3.83
N TYR A 64 10.15 15.73 4.21
CA TYR A 64 10.97 14.78 4.96
C TYR A 64 11.77 15.55 6.03
N PRO A 65 12.43 14.87 6.99
CA PRO A 65 13.33 15.51 7.95
C PRO A 65 14.30 16.51 7.32
N ASP A 66 14.43 17.70 7.88
CA ASP A 66 15.45 18.68 7.46
C ASP A 66 16.84 18.33 7.96
N GLU A 67 16.93 17.64 9.09
CA GLU A 67 18.17 17.21 9.72
C GLU A 67 18.41 15.70 9.53
N ASN A 68 19.66 15.32 9.21
CA ASN A 68 20.10 13.92 9.19
C ASN A 68 20.53 13.48 10.60
N PRO A 69 19.71 12.70 11.34
CA PRO A 69 20.03 12.28 12.70
C PRO A 69 21.20 11.28 12.76
N ASN A 70 21.60 10.70 11.63
CA ASN A 70 22.65 9.70 11.52
C ASN A 70 23.89 10.23 10.78
N SER A 71 24.04 11.56 10.66
CA SER A 71 25.16 12.17 9.95
C SER A 71 26.50 11.61 10.42
N SER A 72 27.29 11.14 9.45
CA SER A 72 28.63 10.61 9.68
C SER A 72 29.62 11.69 10.10
N ILE A 73 29.26 12.98 10.00
CA ILE A 73 30.10 14.11 10.33
C ILE A 73 29.63 14.74 11.65
N PRO A 74 30.49 14.75 12.69
CA PRO A 74 30.16 15.43 13.94
C PRO A 74 29.83 16.91 13.72
N PHE A 75 28.74 17.38 14.32
CA PHE A 75 28.26 18.78 14.29
C PHE A 75 27.67 19.26 12.96
N VAL A 76 27.29 18.34 12.07
CA VAL A 76 26.53 18.70 10.86
C VAL A 76 25.39 17.73 10.66
N ASP A 77 24.17 18.18 10.95
CA ASP A 77 22.95 17.39 10.77
C ASP A 77 22.40 17.64 9.35
N SER A 78 23.17 17.27 8.33
CA SER A 78 22.84 17.52 6.92
C SER A 78 22.69 16.18 6.19
N TRP A 79 21.69 16.11 5.31
CA TRP A 79 21.53 15.01 4.37
C TRP A 79 22.70 14.97 3.39
N ASP A 80 23.22 16.14 3.03
CA ASP A 80 24.32 16.25 2.09
C ASP A 80 25.61 16.85 2.70
N ILE A 81 26.71 16.94 1.93
CA ILE A 81 28.00 17.41 2.44
C ILE A 81 27.91 18.83 3.07
N PRO A 82 28.38 19.02 4.32
CA PRO A 82 28.40 20.32 5.00
C PRO A 82 29.03 21.44 4.17
N GLY A 83 28.30 22.54 3.97
CA GLY A 83 28.82 23.75 3.32
C GLY A 83 28.74 23.77 1.79
N THR A 84 28.19 22.73 1.16
CA THR A 84 27.78 22.78 -0.25
C THR A 84 26.42 23.46 -0.42
N GLY A 85 25.59 23.44 0.63
CA GLY A 85 24.20 23.88 0.58
C GLY A 85 23.30 22.92 -0.19
N ALA A 86 23.73 21.66 -0.31
CA ALA A 86 22.99 20.66 -1.04
C ALA A 86 21.97 19.94 -0.14
N ASP A 87 20.84 19.56 -0.73
CA ASP A 87 19.72 18.85 -0.09
C ASP A 87 19.71 17.37 -0.54
N ALA A 88 18.89 16.51 0.08
CA ALA A 88 18.91 15.07 -0.22
C ALA A 88 18.59 14.72 -1.69
N ASP A 89 19.28 13.70 -2.20
CA ASP A 89 19.05 13.05 -3.49
C ASP A 89 17.99 11.94 -3.34
N LEU A 90 16.71 12.32 -3.42
CA LEU A 90 15.63 11.42 -3.02
C LEU A 90 15.45 10.21 -3.95
N LEU A 91 15.42 9.04 -3.33
CA LEU A 91 15.07 7.76 -3.94
C LEU A 91 13.93 7.08 -3.16
N LEU A 92 12.72 7.11 -3.74
CA LEU A 92 11.54 6.45 -3.18
C LEU A 92 11.39 5.03 -3.71
N LYS A 93 11.16 4.07 -2.82
CA LYS A 93 10.90 2.68 -3.16
C LYS A 93 9.64 2.19 -2.49
N ILE A 94 8.81 1.45 -3.21
CA ILE A 94 7.56 0.88 -2.70
C ILE A 94 7.44 -0.59 -3.12
N LYS A 95 7.00 -1.45 -2.20
CA LYS A 95 6.75 -2.88 -2.42
C LYS A 95 5.52 -3.33 -1.64
N HIS A 96 4.95 -4.47 -2.00
CA HIS A 96 4.05 -5.16 -1.08
C HIS A 96 4.87 -5.76 0.07
N GLN A 97 4.31 -5.78 1.28
CA GLN A 97 5.01 -6.28 2.47
C GLN A 97 5.39 -7.77 2.34
N ASP A 98 4.64 -8.54 1.57
CA ASP A 98 4.87 -9.97 1.27
C ASP A 98 5.80 -10.21 0.06
N SER A 99 6.34 -9.15 -0.56
CA SER A 99 7.18 -9.22 -1.76
C SER A 99 8.62 -8.80 -1.48
N SER A 100 9.58 -9.51 -2.06
CA SER A 100 10.99 -9.08 -2.12
C SER A 100 11.27 -8.08 -3.27
N SER A 101 10.35 -7.97 -4.23
CA SER A 101 10.47 -7.09 -5.39
C SER A 101 9.70 -5.79 -5.16
N TYR A 102 10.32 -4.68 -5.57
CA TYR A 102 9.67 -3.37 -5.58
C TYR A 102 8.68 -3.25 -6.74
N LEU A 103 7.49 -2.72 -6.45
CA LEU A 103 6.50 -2.36 -7.46
C LEU A 103 6.79 -0.99 -8.06
N PHE A 104 7.50 -0.14 -7.32
CA PHE A 104 7.93 1.17 -7.77
C PHE A 104 9.29 1.51 -7.18
N VAL A 105 10.16 2.04 -8.04
CA VAL A 105 11.41 2.68 -7.68
C VAL A 105 11.46 3.98 -8.48
N SER A 106 11.56 5.11 -7.79
CA SER A 106 11.60 6.41 -8.44
C SER A 106 12.91 6.62 -9.19
N PRO A 107 12.91 7.43 -10.26
CA PRO A 107 14.12 8.15 -10.64
C PRO A 107 14.65 8.94 -9.44
N ILE A 108 15.97 9.09 -9.34
CA ILE A 108 16.59 9.94 -8.31
C ILE A 108 16.19 11.39 -8.58
N MET A 109 15.76 12.10 -7.53
CA MET A 109 15.53 13.54 -7.58
C MET A 109 16.65 14.24 -6.82
N GLU A 110 17.57 14.80 -7.57
CA GLU A 110 18.79 15.40 -7.03
C GLU A 110 18.49 16.68 -6.26
N ASN A 111 19.19 16.89 -5.14
CA ASN A 111 19.21 18.14 -4.40
C ASN A 111 17.81 18.67 -4.03
N GLN A 112 16.95 17.79 -3.51
CA GLN A 112 15.55 18.09 -3.25
C GLN A 112 15.35 18.59 -1.82
N SER A 113 14.91 19.84 -1.66
CA SER A 113 14.69 20.44 -0.34
C SER A 113 13.63 19.72 0.52
N ALA A 114 13.95 19.53 1.81
CA ALA A 114 13.11 18.87 2.83
C ALA A 114 11.67 19.41 2.96
N ASN A 115 11.48 20.70 2.69
CA ASN A 115 10.19 21.38 2.82
C ASN A 115 9.53 21.70 1.47
N SER A 116 10.08 21.17 0.38
CA SER A 116 9.49 21.28 -0.96
C SER A 116 8.92 19.92 -1.39
N PRO A 117 7.68 19.85 -1.89
CA PRO A 117 7.12 18.61 -2.37
C PRO A 117 7.90 18.06 -3.58
N ALA A 118 8.21 16.77 -3.54
CA ALA A 118 8.84 16.02 -4.62
C ALA A 118 7.80 15.13 -5.31
N TYR A 119 7.68 15.20 -6.63
CA TYR A 119 6.67 14.47 -7.40
C TYR A 119 7.28 13.49 -8.41
N TRP A 120 6.70 12.29 -8.48
CA TRP A 120 7.01 11.31 -9.51
C TRP A 120 5.73 10.78 -10.14
N PRO A 121 5.56 10.82 -11.47
CA PRO A 121 4.40 10.24 -12.12
C PRO A 121 4.40 8.71 -11.97
N ALA A 122 3.22 8.12 -12.01
CA ALA A 122 3.09 6.67 -12.11
C ALA A 122 3.81 6.16 -13.37
N GLN A 123 4.66 5.15 -13.23
CA GLN A 123 5.39 4.55 -14.36
C GLN A 123 4.47 3.64 -15.20
N GLU A 124 3.44 3.10 -14.59
CA GLU A 124 2.48 2.17 -15.18
C GLU A 124 1.09 2.44 -14.61
N ASN A 125 0.04 2.00 -15.32
CA ASN A 125 -1.32 2.06 -14.78
C ASN A 125 -1.50 1.00 -13.68
N TYR A 126 -1.10 1.35 -12.46
CA TYR A 126 -1.08 0.43 -11.33
C TYR A 126 -2.37 0.51 -10.51
N LYS A 127 -3.12 -0.60 -10.46
CA LYS A 127 -4.30 -0.77 -9.61
C LYS A 127 -3.87 -1.04 -8.18
N LEU A 128 -4.27 -0.17 -7.25
CA LEU A 128 -4.12 -0.40 -5.81
C LEU A 128 -5.03 -1.55 -5.37
N VAL A 129 -4.56 -2.34 -4.41
CA VAL A 129 -5.24 -3.54 -3.91
C VAL A 129 -5.21 -3.57 -2.38
N ASN A 130 -6.12 -4.33 -1.76
CA ASN A 130 -6.26 -4.43 -0.32
C ASN A 130 -5.16 -5.31 0.30
N LYS A 131 -3.94 -4.80 0.24
CA LYS A 131 -2.72 -5.39 0.81
C LYS A 131 -1.96 -4.35 1.62
N THR A 132 -1.04 -4.80 2.45
CA THR A 132 -0.07 -3.90 3.09
C THR A 132 1.09 -3.62 2.15
N TYR A 133 1.34 -2.34 1.93
CA TYR A 133 2.45 -1.76 1.18
C TYR A 133 3.50 -1.31 2.19
N HIS A 134 4.76 -1.40 1.80
CA HIS A 134 5.88 -0.84 2.52
C HIS A 134 6.61 0.14 1.61
N TRP A 135 6.97 1.30 2.14
CA TRP A 135 7.75 2.30 1.44
C TRP A 135 9.00 2.66 2.23
N GLU A 136 10.05 2.99 1.49
CA GLU A 136 11.35 3.39 2.01
C GLU A 136 11.79 4.62 1.22
N LEU A 137 12.29 5.64 1.92
CA LEU A 137 12.89 6.83 1.32
C LEU A 137 14.37 6.85 1.69
N TYR A 138 15.21 7.10 0.69
CA TYR A 138 16.65 7.19 0.84
C TYR A 138 17.16 8.52 0.29
N ASP A 139 18.26 8.95 0.87
CA ASP A 139 19.21 9.85 0.26
C ASP A 139 20.20 9.02 -0.56
N ASN A 140 20.31 9.28 -1.85
CA ASN A 140 21.09 8.48 -2.77
C ASN A 140 22.27 9.28 -3.33
N ASP A 141 23.39 9.24 -2.64
CA ASP A 141 24.58 9.91 -3.14
C ASP A 141 25.36 9.02 -4.12
N ALA A 142 25.96 9.65 -5.11
CA ALA A 142 26.83 8.97 -6.08
C ALA A 142 28.14 8.42 -5.47
N THR A 143 28.53 8.87 -4.28
CA THR A 143 29.88 8.63 -3.71
C THR A 143 29.93 8.01 -2.32
N ASN A 144 28.80 7.90 -1.61
CA ASN A 144 28.71 7.23 -0.32
C ASN A 144 27.67 6.09 -0.35
N SER A 145 27.39 5.48 0.80
CA SER A 145 26.32 4.50 0.93
C SER A 145 24.99 5.21 1.07
N ASN A 146 23.99 4.84 0.25
CA ASN A 146 22.61 5.34 0.36
C ASN A 146 22.16 5.46 1.82
N GLU A 147 21.86 6.68 2.25
CA GLU A 147 21.44 6.95 3.62
C GLU A 147 19.93 6.79 3.74
N PHE A 148 19.49 6.11 4.79
CA PHE A 148 18.08 5.86 5.01
C PHE A 148 17.41 7.07 5.67
N ILE A 149 16.38 7.62 5.03
CA ILE A 149 15.64 8.79 5.53
C ILE A 149 14.47 8.36 6.42
N ASP A 150 13.54 7.56 5.89
CA ASP A 150 12.38 7.08 6.64
C ASP A 150 11.70 5.90 5.92
N SER A 151 10.76 5.26 6.60
CA SER A 151 9.92 4.20 6.02
C SER A 151 8.56 4.19 6.69
N GLY A 152 7.60 3.53 6.04
CA GLY A 152 6.30 3.28 6.63
C GLY A 152 5.58 2.13 5.96
N SER A 153 4.45 1.76 6.53
CA SER A 153 3.56 0.77 5.93
C SER A 153 2.13 1.25 5.95
N PHE A 154 1.37 0.89 4.93
CA PHE A 154 -0.03 1.29 4.80
C PHE A 154 -0.82 0.28 3.98
N ASN A 155 -2.13 0.29 4.15
CA ASN A 155 -3.03 -0.41 3.25
C ASN A 155 -3.85 0.63 2.48
N PRO A 156 -3.67 0.76 1.16
CA PRO A 156 -4.24 1.85 0.38
C PRO A 156 -5.77 1.88 0.45
N ILE A 157 -6.43 0.71 0.39
CA ILE A 157 -7.89 0.63 0.40
C ILE A 157 -8.46 1.10 1.74
N SER A 158 -7.75 0.87 2.85
CA SER A 158 -8.22 1.24 4.18
C SER A 158 -8.17 2.73 4.51
N ILE A 159 -7.36 3.52 3.78
CA ILE A 159 -7.09 4.95 4.09
C ILE A 159 -7.28 5.89 2.90
N ALA A 160 -7.66 5.35 1.74
CA ALA A 160 -7.91 6.15 0.54
C ALA A 160 -9.11 7.08 0.75
N ILE A 161 -8.88 8.38 0.55
CA ILE A 161 -9.92 9.40 0.66
C ILE A 161 -9.59 10.58 -0.27
N ASN A 162 -10.61 11.15 -0.91
CA ASN A 162 -10.46 12.34 -1.77
C ASN A 162 -9.31 12.21 -2.80
N ASN A 163 -9.22 11.07 -3.48
CA ASN A 163 -8.19 10.78 -4.49
C ASN A 163 -6.76 10.74 -3.96
N LYS A 164 -6.58 10.63 -2.64
CA LYS A 164 -5.27 10.59 -1.98
C LYS A 164 -5.17 9.48 -0.95
N ILE A 165 -3.96 8.98 -0.79
CA ILE A 165 -3.51 8.17 0.34
C ILE A 165 -2.37 8.94 0.99
N THR A 166 -2.56 9.39 2.23
CA THR A 166 -1.55 10.14 2.98
C THR A 166 -1.06 9.30 4.13
N VAL A 167 0.26 9.10 4.21
CA VAL A 167 0.91 8.27 5.23
C VAL A 167 2.13 8.98 5.77
N HIS A 168 2.41 8.74 7.04
CA HIS A 168 3.59 9.27 7.73
C HIS A 168 4.57 8.13 8.00
N GLY A 169 5.86 8.44 7.97
CA GLY A 169 6.91 7.48 8.28
C GLY A 169 6.98 7.16 9.77
N ASN A 170 7.80 6.16 10.09
CA ASN A 170 7.87 5.54 11.41
C ASN A 170 8.66 6.36 12.43
N HIS A 171 9.38 7.40 12.00
CA HIS A 171 10.00 8.35 12.91
C HIS A 171 8.97 9.17 13.70
N LEU A 172 9.41 9.76 14.82
CA LEU A 172 8.54 10.62 15.65
C LEU A 172 7.95 11.77 14.80
N PRO A 173 6.76 12.30 15.12
CA PRO A 173 6.06 13.28 14.26
C PRO A 173 6.85 14.54 13.90
N SER A 174 7.82 14.95 14.73
CA SER A 174 8.70 16.09 14.44
C SER A 174 9.83 15.77 13.46
N ASN A 175 9.99 14.51 13.05
CA ASN A 175 11.06 14.00 12.20
C ASN A 175 10.56 12.92 11.24
N SER A 176 9.29 13.00 10.82
CA SER A 176 8.63 11.99 10.00
C SER A 176 8.48 12.49 8.57
N THR A 177 8.65 11.61 7.60
CA THR A 177 8.37 11.88 6.19
C THR A 177 6.88 11.70 5.89
N GLN A 178 6.30 12.57 5.06
CA GLN A 178 4.95 12.40 4.54
C GLN A 178 4.99 11.92 3.08
N LEU A 179 4.45 10.73 2.84
CA LEU A 179 4.17 10.20 1.51
C LEU A 179 2.69 10.40 1.18
N VAL A 180 2.43 10.93 -0.01
CA VAL A 180 1.10 11.03 -0.61
C VAL A 180 1.07 10.27 -1.93
N ILE A 181 0.09 9.39 -2.10
CA ILE A 181 -0.19 8.73 -3.39
C ILE A 181 -1.49 9.30 -3.93
N HIS A 182 -1.42 9.92 -5.11
CA HIS A 182 -2.58 10.45 -5.82
C HIS A 182 -3.11 9.37 -6.76
N TYR A 183 -4.43 9.14 -6.73
CA TYR A 183 -5.07 8.11 -7.54
C TYR A 183 -6.32 8.63 -8.25
N ALA A 184 -6.62 8.05 -9.41
CA ALA A 184 -7.90 8.22 -10.11
C ALA A 184 -8.77 6.98 -9.89
N LEU A 185 -10.09 7.16 -9.91
CA LEU A 185 -11.03 6.05 -9.90
C LEU A 185 -11.31 5.60 -11.33
N GLY A 186 -11.40 4.29 -11.53
CA GLY A 186 -11.82 3.68 -12.78
C GLY A 186 -12.54 2.36 -12.55
N ASP A 187 -13.30 1.94 -13.55
CA ASP A 187 -14.02 0.67 -13.60
C ASP A 187 -13.10 -0.52 -13.97
#